data_AF-A0A925L4C0-F1
#
_entry.id   AF-A0A925L4C0-F1
#
_cell.length_a   1.000
_cell.length_b   1.000
_cell.length_c   1.000
_cell.angle_alpha   90.00
_cell.angle_beta   90.00
_cell.angle_gamma   90.00
#
_symmetry.space_group_name_H-M   'P 1'
#
loop_
_entity.id
_entity.type
_entity.pdbx_description
1 polymer ?
#
loop_
_entity_poly.entity_id
_entity_poly.type
_entity_poly.pdbx_seq_one_letter_code
_entity_poly.pdbx_strand_id
1 'polypeptide(L)' 'MLNWVMGGFVRQGTTLTEWCRDHGDSRVHARVALLGQRNGPKAQALRARLLAASQGDA' A
#
# COMPACT_ATOMS: atom_id res chain seq x y z
N MET A 1 1.80 10.21 -3.43
CA MET A 1 0.98 8.99 -3.21
C MET A 1 1.35 8.23 -1.95
N LEU A 2 2.63 7.88 -1.72
CA LEU A 2 3.05 7.13 -0.54
C LEU A 2 2.54 7.72 0.79
N ASN A 3 2.70 9.04 1.02
CA ASN A 3 2.21 9.68 2.25
C ASN A 3 0.70 9.62 2.42
N TRP A 4 -0.06 9.73 1.32
CA TRP A 4 -1.52 9.64 1.34
C TRP A 4 -1.98 8.24 1.76
N VAL A 5 -1.40 7.20 1.15
CA VAL A 5 -1.69 5.81 1.48
C VAL A 5 -1.32 5.49 2.93
N MET A 6 -0.15 5.94 3.40
CA MET A 6 0.24 5.76 4.81
C MET A 6 -0.69 6.49 5.77
N GLY A 7 -1.09 7.73 5.45
CA GLY A 7 -2.05 8.49 6.26
C GLY A 7 -3.42 7.81 6.32
N GLY A 8 -3.87 7.20 5.22
CA GLY A 8 -5.10 6.42 5.17
C GLY A 8 -5.07 5.23 6.12
N PHE A 9 -3.99 4.43 6.10
CA PHE A 9 -3.81 3.34 7.06
C PHE A 9 -3.78 3.82 8.51
N VAL A 10 -3.04 4.89 8.81
CA VAL A 10 -2.98 5.44 10.17
C VAL A 10 -4.35 5.90 10.67
N ARG A 11 -5.17 6.52 9.82
CA ARG A 11 -6.55 6.91 10.16
C ARG A 11 -7.45 5.71 10.47
N GLN A 12 -7.14 4.53 9.92
CA GLN A 12 -7.84 3.28 10.20
C GLN A 12 -7.27 2.53 11.41
N GLY A 13 -6.26 3.06 12.09
CA GLY A 13 -5.63 2.41 13.24
C GLY A 13 -4.67 1.28 12.87
N THR A 14 -4.21 1.21 11.62
CA THR A 14 -3.19 0.25 11.17
C THR A 14 -2.03 0.98 10.50
N THR A 15 -1.00 0.24 10.09
CA THR A 15 0.12 0.79 9.33
C THR A 15 0.30 0.04 8.01
N LEU A 16 0.94 0.69 7.04
CA LEU A 16 1.36 0.03 5.80
C LEU A 16 2.17 -1.26 6.09
N THR A 17 2.99 -1.26 7.15
CA THR A 17 3.80 -2.42 7.52
C THR A 17 2.94 -3.56 8.04
N GLU A 18 1.98 -3.28 8.92
CA GLU A 18 1.05 -4.29 9.44
C GLU A 18 0.17 -4.85 8.32
N TRP A 19 -0.42 -3.97 7.50
CA TRP A 19 -1.21 -4.42 6.36
C TRP A 19 -0.40 -5.31 5.41
N CYS A 20 0.85 -4.93 5.10
CA CYS A 20 1.75 -5.75 4.29
C CYS A 20 2.02 -7.11 4.93
N ARG A 21 2.27 -7.15 6.25
CA ARG A 21 2.51 -8.39 6.99
C ARG A 21 1.29 -9.32 6.94
N ASP A 22 0.10 -8.79 7.14
CA ASP A 22 -1.14 -9.56 7.16
C ASP A 22 -1.51 -10.12 5.77
N HIS A 23 -1.10 -9.42 4.70
CA HIS A 23 -1.37 -9.82 3.32
C HIS A 23 -0.20 -10.56 2.66
N GLY A 24 0.88 -10.86 3.39
CA GLY A 24 2.08 -11.53 2.88
C GLY A 24 2.87 -10.71 1.86
N ASP A 25 2.65 -9.39 1.82
CA ASP A 25 3.30 -8.46 0.91
C ASP A 25 4.58 -7.86 1.53
N SER A 26 5.59 -7.58 0.70
CA SER A 26 6.83 -6.94 1.18
C SER A 26 6.66 -5.43 1.27
N ARG A 27 6.98 -4.85 2.44
CA ARG A 27 7.01 -3.39 2.64
C ARG A 27 7.89 -2.66 1.64
N VAL A 28 9.01 -3.27 1.23
CA VAL A 28 9.92 -2.69 0.23
C VAL A 28 9.22 -2.62 -1.12
N HIS A 29 8.58 -3.71 -1.55
CA HIS A 29 7.79 -3.77 -2.78
C HIS A 29 6.61 -2.78 -2.76
N ALA A 30 5.93 -2.64 -1.63
CA ALA A 30 4.87 -1.66 -1.43
C ALA A 30 5.40 -0.22 -1.60
N ARG A 31 6.54 0.14 -0.98
CA ARG A 31 7.13 1.48 -1.15
C ARG A 31 7.53 1.76 -2.59
N VAL A 32 8.25 0.85 -3.25
CA VAL A 32 8.69 1.09 -4.65
C VAL A 32 7.50 1.17 -5.61
N ALA A 33 6.45 0.38 -5.38
CA ALA A 33 5.20 0.46 -6.13
C ALA A 33 4.49 1.80 -5.89
N LEU A 34 4.35 2.24 -4.64
CA LEU A 34 3.71 3.51 -4.30
C LEU A 34 4.51 4.73 -4.81
N LEU A 35 5.84 4.66 -4.81
CA LEU A 35 6.72 5.69 -5.37
C LEU A 35 6.79 5.67 -6.90
N GLY A 36 6.27 4.62 -7.56
CA GLY A 36 6.29 4.50 -9.03
C GLY A 36 7.66 4.15 -9.60
N GLN A 37 8.59 3.70 -8.75
CA GLN A 37 9.93 3.27 -9.16
C GLN A 37 9.88 1.95 -9.94
N ARG A 38 8.85 1.12 -9.71
CA ARG A 38 8.57 -0.10 -10.48
C ARG A 38 7.13 -0.06 -10.97
N ASN A 39 6.95 -0.14 -12.29
CA ASN A 39 5.64 -0.03 -12.96
C ASN A 39 5.25 -1.29 -13.74
N GLY A 40 5.83 -2.46 -13.42
CA GLY A 40 5.39 -3.73 -14.00
C GLY A 40 3.99 -4.14 -13.50
N PRO A 41 3.33 -5.11 -14.14
CA PRO A 41 1.94 -5.50 -13.85
C PRO A 41 1.70 -5.83 -12.37
N LYS A 42 2.64 -6.54 -11.72
CA LYS A 42 2.56 -6.86 -10.28
C LYS A 42 2.63 -5.61 -9.39
N ALA A 43 3.45 -4.63 -9.75
CA ALA A 43 3.59 -3.40 -8.96
C ALA A 43 2.36 -2.50 -9.11
N GLN A 44 1.75 -2.45 -10.31
CA GLN A 44 0.51 -1.74 -10.54
C GLN A 44 -0.66 -2.37 -9.75
N ALA A 45 -0.77 -3.70 -9.77
CA ALA A 45 -1.76 -4.43 -8.98
C ALA A 45 -1.58 -4.19 -7.47
N LEU A 46 -0.34 -4.27 -6.96
CA LEU A 46 -0.05 -3.97 -5.56
C LEU A 46 -0.40 -2.52 -5.20
N ARG A 47 -0.05 -1.56 -6.06
CA ARG A 47 -0.39 -0.14 -5.88
C ARG A 47 -1.91 0.05 -5.80
N ALA A 48 -2.69 -0.60 -6.67
CA ALA A 48 -4.15 -0.53 -6.64
C ALA A 48 -4.74 -1.10 -5.34
N ARG A 49 -4.26 -2.27 -4.89
CA ARG A 49 -4.67 -2.87 -3.61
C ARG A 49 -4.38 -1.96 -2.42
N LEU A 50 -3.17 -1.38 -2.38
CA LEU A 50 -2.75 -0.46 -1.31
C LEU A 50 -3.59 0.83 -1.29
N LEU A 51 -3.95 1.36 -2.46
CA LEU A 51 -4.82 2.52 -2.57
C LEU A 51 -6.22 2.23 -2.04
N ALA A 52 -6.83 1.13 -2.48
CA ALA A 52 -8.16 0.71 -2.01
C ALA A 52 -8.15 0.48 -0.49
N ALA A 53 -7.20 -0.31 0.00
CA ALA A 53 -7.08 -0.59 1.43
C ALA A 53 -6.86 0.68 2.27
N SER A 54 -6.09 1.66 1.79
CA SER A 54 -5.87 2.91 2.52
C SER A 54 -7.09 3.83 2.61
N GLN A 55 -8.11 3.63 1.78
CA GLN A 55 -9.34 4.44 1.81
C GLN A 55 -10.40 3.86 2.75
N GLY A 56 -10.20 2.61 3.21
CA GLY A 56 -11.20 1.85 3.95
C GLY A 56 -12.19 1.24 2.96
N ASP A 57 -12.46 -0.05 3.08
CA ASP A 57 -13.58 -0.67 2.38
C ASP A 57 -14.85 0.13 2.76
N ALA A 58 -15.55 0.66 1.75
CA ALA A 58 -16.84 1.33 1.94
C ALA A 58 -17.93 0.34 2.31
#